data_AF-A0A094WR40-F1
#
_entry.id   AF-A0A094WR40-F1
#
_cell.length_a   1.000
_cell.length_b   1.000
_cell.length_c   1.000
_cell.angle_alpha   90.00
_cell.angle_beta   90.00
_cell.angle_gamma   90.00
#
_symmetry.space_group_name_H-M   'P 1'
#
loop_
_entity.id
_entity.type
_entity.pdbx_description
1 polymer ?
#
loop_
_entity_poly.entity_id
_entity_poly.type
_entity_poly.pdbx_seq_one_letter_code
_entity_poly.pdbx_strand_id
1 'polypeptide(L)'
;MRILFVGDVVGSPGRNMVDEYLPKLKKTYKPTITIINGENAASGKGITEKIYKGFMDAGAQAVTLGNHSFDKKDIFEFIDRAKSLVRPANYPEGVPGKGYTFVKINQIEVAVVNLMGRTFLPAIDCPFRKIDEILEEIMERTPYIFVDFHAEATSEKQAMGWYLDGRVTAVVGTHTHVQTADERILPDGTAYITDVGMTGPYDGILGVEKEVIIQRFLTSLPARFEVTQGREQLNGVIIDVDPKTGLAKSIQRILINDDHPFFHL
;
A
#
# COMPACT_ATOMS: atom_id res chain seq x y z
N MET A 1 -13.12 14.48 4.48
CA MET A 1 -12.16 13.57 5.15
C MET A 1 -10.90 13.51 4.30
N ARG A 2 -9.74 13.18 4.87
CA ARG A 2 -8.51 13.02 4.09
C ARG A 2 -7.81 11.70 4.41
N ILE A 3 -7.36 10.99 3.38
CA ILE A 3 -6.62 9.73 3.47
C ILE A 3 -5.19 9.99 3.02
N LEU A 4 -4.21 9.58 3.83
CA LEU A 4 -2.81 9.48 3.43
C LEU A 4 -2.48 8.00 3.25
N PHE A 5 -1.92 7.65 2.09
CA PHE A 5 -1.39 6.32 1.85
C PHE A 5 0.10 6.40 1.51
N VAL A 6 0.92 5.58 2.15
CA VAL A 6 2.34 5.42 1.88
C VAL A 6 2.54 4.08 1.17
N GLY A 7 3.26 4.11 0.05
CA GLY A 7 3.54 2.93 -0.74
C GLY A 7 4.53 1.96 -0.07
N ASP A 8 4.96 0.94 -0.80
CA ASP A 8 5.69 -0.22 -0.30
C ASP A 8 6.91 0.15 0.54
N VAL A 9 6.87 -0.09 1.86
CA VAL A 9 8.00 0.21 2.75
C VAL A 9 9.06 -0.88 2.63
N VAL A 10 10.26 -0.53 2.15
CA VAL A 10 11.34 -1.48 1.85
C VAL A 10 12.48 -1.39 2.87
N GLY A 11 12.61 -2.45 3.67
CA GLY A 11 13.76 -2.65 4.57
C GLY A 11 13.93 -1.57 5.65
N SER A 12 15.12 -1.48 6.25
CA SER A 12 15.42 -0.39 7.20
C SER A 12 15.34 1.01 6.58
N PRO A 13 15.81 1.25 5.35
CA PRO A 13 15.75 2.59 4.76
C PRO A 13 14.31 3.10 4.62
N GLY A 14 13.38 2.23 4.21
CA GLY A 14 11.97 2.60 4.16
C GLY A 14 11.38 2.94 5.53
N ARG A 15 11.78 2.21 6.57
CA ARG A 15 11.32 2.49 7.94
C ARG A 15 11.88 3.82 8.46
N ASN A 16 13.14 4.14 8.15
CA ASN A 16 13.73 5.44 8.49
C ASN A 16 12.91 6.59 7.87
N MET A 17 12.57 6.48 6.59
CA MET A 17 11.73 7.47 5.90
C MET A 17 10.34 7.60 6.53
N VAL A 18 9.72 6.49 6.94
CA VAL A 18 8.43 6.53 7.66
C VAL A 18 8.58 7.24 9.00
N ASP A 19 9.57 6.86 9.81
CA ASP A 19 9.79 7.45 11.14
C ASP A 19 10.07 8.96 11.05
N GLU A 20 10.80 9.40 10.03
CA GLU A 20 11.11 10.81 9.82
C GLU A 20 9.95 11.61 9.21
N TYR A 21 9.37 11.13 8.10
CA TYR A 21 8.49 11.95 7.26
C TYR A 21 7.01 11.71 7.52
N LEU A 22 6.59 10.56 8.04
CA LEU A 22 5.17 10.36 8.33
C LEU A 22 4.62 11.38 9.35
N PRO A 23 5.31 11.69 10.48
CA PRO A 23 4.85 12.73 11.40
C PRO A 23 4.78 14.11 10.73
N LYS A 24 5.74 14.44 9.86
CA LYS A 24 5.80 15.69 9.10
C LYS A 24 4.62 15.80 8.13
N LEU A 25 4.37 14.76 7.34
CA LEU A 25 3.23 14.66 6.42
C LEU A 25 1.91 14.78 7.18
N LYS A 26 1.78 14.13 8.33
CA LYS A 26 0.57 14.24 9.17
C LYS A 26 0.36 15.65 9.70
N LYS A 27 1.42 16.36 10.07
CA LYS A 27 1.33 17.78 10.49
C LYS A 27 0.89 18.68 9.34
N THR A 28 1.46 18.50 8.15
CA THR A 28 1.18 19.31 6.95
C THR A 28 -0.23 19.04 6.41
N TYR A 29 -0.54 17.78 6.14
CA TYR A 29 -1.77 17.40 5.44
C TYR A 29 -2.94 17.11 6.37
N LYS A 30 -2.70 16.84 7.66
CA LYS A 30 -3.72 16.51 8.67
C LYS A 30 -4.69 15.41 8.21
N PRO A 31 -4.18 14.26 7.71
CA PRO A 31 -5.04 13.17 7.27
C PRO A 31 -5.86 12.63 8.43
N THR A 32 -7.11 12.28 8.15
CA THR A 32 -8.00 11.59 9.11
C THR A 32 -7.53 10.17 9.35
N ILE A 33 -7.09 9.50 8.29
CA ILE A 33 -6.55 8.14 8.31
C ILE A 33 -5.26 8.09 7.49
N THR A 34 -4.28 7.34 7.99
CA THR A 34 -2.98 7.08 7.39
C THR A 34 -2.84 5.57 7.25
N ILE A 35 -2.51 5.13 6.04
CA ILE A 35 -2.39 3.73 5.67
C ILE A 35 -0.98 3.55 5.08
N ILE A 36 -0.34 2.42 5.35
CA ILE A 36 1.00 2.10 4.86
C ILE A 36 1.01 0.70 4.27
N ASN A 37 1.59 0.51 3.09
CA ASN A 37 1.93 -0.84 2.64
C ASN A 37 3.26 -1.30 3.29
N GLY A 38 3.18 -2.32 4.13
CA GLY A 38 4.30 -2.84 4.91
C GLY A 38 4.92 -4.13 4.39
N GLU A 39 4.63 -4.55 3.15
CA GLU A 39 4.96 -5.91 2.71
C GLU A 39 6.46 -6.21 2.59
N ASN A 40 7.30 -5.18 2.42
CA ASN A 40 8.76 -5.32 2.25
C ASN A 40 9.54 -4.82 3.47
N ALA A 41 8.84 -4.56 4.58
CA ALA A 41 9.39 -3.80 5.69
C ALA A 41 10.47 -4.58 6.46
N ALA A 42 10.42 -5.90 6.49
CA ALA A 42 11.38 -6.75 7.21
C ALA A 42 12.51 -7.25 6.29
N SER A 43 13.58 -6.46 6.20
CA SER A 43 14.76 -6.78 5.36
C SER A 43 14.38 -7.07 3.90
N GLY A 44 13.46 -6.26 3.35
CA GLY A 44 13.05 -6.29 1.96
C GLY A 44 11.94 -7.28 1.60
N LYS A 45 11.43 -8.07 2.57
CA LYS A 45 10.30 -9.00 2.36
C LYS A 45 9.66 -9.49 3.65
N GLY A 46 8.34 -9.38 3.71
CA GLY A 46 7.48 -9.63 4.85
C GLY A 46 7.55 -8.54 5.92
N ILE A 47 6.90 -8.80 7.04
CA ILE A 47 6.78 -7.90 8.18
C ILE A 47 6.91 -8.69 9.48
N THR A 48 7.43 -8.08 10.54
CA THR A 48 7.48 -8.66 11.89
C THR A 48 6.54 -7.89 12.83
N GLU A 49 6.13 -8.50 13.95
CA GLU A 49 5.22 -7.83 14.90
C GLU A 49 5.81 -6.52 15.44
N LYS A 50 7.14 -6.49 15.65
CA LYS A 50 7.86 -5.28 16.08
C LYS A 50 7.74 -4.15 15.05
N ILE A 51 7.88 -4.46 13.76
CA ILE A 51 7.80 -3.48 12.69
C ILE A 51 6.36 -2.98 12.52
N TYR A 52 5.39 -3.89 12.53
CA TYR A 52 3.96 -3.53 12.50
C TYR A 52 3.62 -2.54 13.63
N LYS A 53 4.02 -2.84 14.88
CA LYS A 53 3.81 -1.93 16.01
C LYS A 53 4.50 -0.57 15.81
N GLY A 54 5.73 -0.57 15.27
CA GLY A 54 6.44 0.66 14.93
C GLY A 54 5.67 1.56 13.96
N PHE A 55 5.03 0.99 12.92
CA PHE A 55 4.19 1.76 12.01
C PHE A 55 2.97 2.36 12.71
N MET A 56 2.34 1.60 13.62
CA MET A 56 1.21 2.11 14.41
C MET A 56 1.65 3.25 15.34
N ASP A 57 2.82 3.14 15.97
CA ASP A 57 3.41 4.15 16.85
C ASP A 57 3.81 5.43 16.08
N ALA A 58 4.35 5.28 14.87
CA ALA A 58 4.60 6.39 13.94
C ALA A 58 3.31 7.09 13.47
N GLY A 59 2.17 6.41 13.65
CA GLY A 59 0.84 6.96 13.47
C GLY A 59 0.10 6.50 12.23
N ALA A 60 0.48 5.36 11.64
CA ALA A 60 -0.41 4.62 10.75
C ALA A 60 -1.63 4.12 11.53
N GLN A 61 -2.76 3.98 10.86
CA GLN A 61 -3.98 3.38 11.43
C GLN A 61 -4.40 2.08 10.74
N ALA A 62 -3.86 1.81 9.55
CA ALA A 62 -3.88 0.49 8.92
C ALA A 62 -2.55 0.21 8.21
N VAL A 63 -2.23 -1.08 8.11
CA VAL A 63 -1.10 -1.59 7.34
C VAL A 63 -1.65 -2.61 6.34
N THR A 64 -1.43 -2.35 5.06
CA THR A 64 -1.67 -3.32 3.98
C THR A 64 -0.39 -4.09 3.70
N LEU A 65 -0.51 -5.22 3.01
CA LEU A 65 0.59 -6.10 2.63
C LEU A 65 0.47 -6.46 1.13
N GLY A 66 1.18 -7.48 0.67
CA GLY A 66 1.19 -7.90 -0.72
C GLY A 66 1.60 -9.35 -0.88
N ASN A 67 2.34 -9.67 -1.94
CA ASN A 67 2.80 -11.03 -2.21
C ASN A 67 3.81 -11.52 -1.17
N HIS A 68 4.53 -10.61 -0.48
CA HIS A 68 5.48 -10.97 0.57
C HIS A 68 4.87 -11.12 1.96
N SER A 69 3.52 -11.12 2.07
CA SER A 69 2.81 -11.23 3.35
C SER A 69 3.35 -12.34 4.27
N PHE A 70 3.70 -13.51 3.73
CA PHE A 70 4.03 -14.70 4.53
C PHE A 70 5.53 -15.05 4.55
N ASP A 71 6.41 -14.18 4.06
CA ASP A 71 7.84 -14.46 3.95
C ASP A 71 8.56 -14.48 5.32
N LYS A 72 7.99 -13.84 6.34
CA LYS A 72 8.45 -13.97 7.72
C LYS A 72 7.53 -14.90 8.50
N LYS A 73 8.10 -15.99 9.03
CA LYS A 73 7.34 -17.04 9.72
C LYS A 73 6.64 -16.55 11.00
N ASP A 74 7.17 -15.52 11.64
CA ASP A 74 6.58 -14.92 12.84
C ASP A 74 5.20 -14.28 12.54
N ILE A 75 4.87 -13.97 11.27
CA ILE A 75 3.58 -13.39 10.93
C ILE A 75 2.40 -14.25 11.37
N PHE A 76 2.54 -15.57 11.30
CA PHE A 76 1.51 -16.52 11.73
C PHE A 76 1.24 -16.45 13.23
N GLU A 77 2.19 -15.94 14.02
CA GLU A 77 1.99 -15.77 15.44
C GLU A 77 1.05 -14.60 15.72
N PHE A 78 1.05 -13.53 14.91
CA PHE A 78 0.40 -12.26 15.27
C PHE A 78 -0.66 -11.73 14.31
N ILE A 79 -0.75 -12.23 13.08
CA ILE A 79 -1.63 -11.67 12.05
C ILE A 79 -3.12 -11.65 12.47
N ASP A 80 -3.58 -12.67 13.18
CA ASP A 80 -4.99 -12.76 13.61
C ASP A 80 -5.34 -11.80 14.76
N ARG A 81 -4.35 -11.39 15.58
CA ARG A 81 -4.53 -10.40 16.66
C ARG A 81 -4.28 -8.95 16.20
N ALA A 82 -3.60 -8.76 15.07
CA ALA A 82 -3.29 -7.44 14.51
C ALA A 82 -4.51 -6.83 13.82
N LYS A 83 -5.37 -6.16 14.58
CA LYS A 83 -6.66 -5.61 14.11
C LYS A 83 -6.56 -4.68 12.89
N SER A 84 -5.45 -3.98 12.75
CA SER A 84 -5.21 -2.99 11.69
C SER A 84 -4.27 -3.50 10.59
N LEU A 85 -4.01 -4.80 10.52
CA LEU A 85 -3.18 -5.42 9.49
C LEU A 85 -4.07 -6.21 8.52
N VAL A 86 -3.91 -5.97 7.22
CA VAL A 86 -4.67 -6.67 6.18
C VAL A 86 -3.75 -7.27 5.11
N ARG A 87 -3.97 -8.53 4.79
CA ARG A 87 -3.31 -9.27 3.69
C ARG A 87 -4.24 -9.30 2.47
N PRO A 88 -3.77 -9.66 1.26
CA PRO A 88 -4.65 -9.73 0.09
C PRO A 88 -5.88 -10.63 0.33
N ALA A 89 -7.08 -10.10 0.14
CA ALA A 89 -8.33 -10.75 0.47
C ALA A 89 -8.60 -12.01 -0.38
N ASN A 90 -8.07 -12.04 -1.60
CA ASN A 90 -8.26 -13.12 -2.58
C ASN A 90 -7.27 -14.28 -2.45
N TYR A 91 -6.57 -14.40 -1.32
CA TYR A 91 -6.03 -15.70 -0.92
C TYR A 91 -7.17 -16.69 -0.64
N PRO A 92 -6.98 -17.99 -0.91
CA PRO A 92 -7.98 -19.02 -0.64
C PRO A 92 -8.49 -19.03 0.80
N GLU A 93 -9.66 -19.64 0.99
CA GLU A 93 -10.24 -19.84 2.31
C GLU A 93 -9.28 -20.62 3.24
N GLY A 94 -9.27 -20.25 4.53
CA GLY A 94 -8.39 -20.84 5.53
C GLY A 94 -7.02 -20.18 5.67
N VAL A 95 -6.67 -19.22 4.81
CA VAL A 95 -5.42 -18.44 4.95
C VAL A 95 -5.53 -17.44 6.13
N PRO A 96 -4.57 -17.43 7.08
CA PRO A 96 -4.59 -16.55 8.26
C PRO A 96 -4.72 -15.06 7.94
N GLY A 97 -5.16 -14.30 8.95
CA GLY A 97 -5.37 -12.86 8.83
C GLY A 97 -6.65 -12.49 8.09
N LYS A 98 -6.80 -11.19 7.81
CA LYS A 98 -8.01 -10.62 7.19
C LYS A 98 -7.69 -9.93 5.87
N GLY A 99 -8.66 -9.95 4.97
CA GLY A 99 -8.61 -9.26 3.67
C GLY A 99 -8.91 -7.76 3.74
N TYR A 100 -9.65 -7.34 4.77
CA TYR A 100 -10.03 -5.96 5.02
C TYR A 100 -10.19 -5.71 6.52
N THR A 101 -10.19 -4.44 6.91
CA THR A 101 -10.46 -4.00 8.28
C THR A 101 -11.20 -2.67 8.29
N PHE A 102 -11.94 -2.41 9.36
CA PHE A 102 -12.60 -1.14 9.57
C PHE A 102 -11.82 -0.31 10.58
N VAL A 103 -11.33 0.85 10.14
CA VAL A 103 -10.60 1.80 10.97
C VAL A 103 -11.54 2.92 11.38
N LYS A 104 -11.80 3.02 12.68
CA LYS A 104 -12.68 4.04 13.25
C LYS A 104 -11.90 5.20 13.86
N ILE A 105 -12.14 6.40 13.37
CA ILE A 105 -11.58 7.67 13.89
C ILE A 105 -12.75 8.59 14.23
N ASN A 106 -12.99 8.79 15.53
CA ASN A 106 -14.18 9.48 16.04
C ASN A 106 -15.49 8.82 15.52
N GLN A 107 -16.31 9.55 14.78
CA GLN A 107 -17.54 9.05 14.16
C GLN A 107 -17.35 8.54 12.73
N ILE A 108 -16.15 8.69 12.16
CA ILE A 108 -15.84 8.25 10.81
C ILE A 108 -15.28 6.82 10.89
N GLU A 109 -15.75 5.95 10.02
CA GLU A 109 -15.25 4.59 9.88
C GLU A 109 -14.87 4.34 8.43
N VAL A 110 -13.64 3.91 8.18
CA VAL A 110 -13.11 3.67 6.84
C VAL A 110 -12.78 2.19 6.70
N ALA A 111 -13.28 1.55 5.65
CA ALA A 111 -12.87 0.21 5.27
C ALA A 111 -11.56 0.30 4.48
N VAL A 112 -10.55 -0.45 4.93
CA VAL A 112 -9.28 -0.61 4.23
C VAL A 112 -9.22 -2.05 3.73
N VAL A 113 -9.18 -2.19 2.41
CA VAL A 113 -9.20 -3.46 1.69
C VAL A 113 -7.86 -3.66 1.00
N ASN A 114 -7.36 -4.89 1.04
CA ASN A 114 -6.17 -5.29 0.30
C ASN A 114 -6.50 -6.41 -0.67
N LEU A 115 -6.01 -6.34 -1.89
CA LEU A 115 -6.21 -7.33 -2.96
C LEU A 115 -4.90 -7.54 -3.70
N MET A 116 -4.74 -8.71 -4.32
CA MET A 116 -3.57 -9.01 -5.14
C MET A 116 -3.96 -9.41 -6.57
N GLY A 117 -3.26 -8.86 -7.55
CA GLY A 117 -3.38 -9.23 -8.95
C GLY A 117 -2.88 -10.65 -9.21
N ARG A 118 -3.09 -11.15 -10.42
CA ARG A 118 -2.67 -12.51 -10.81
C ARG A 118 -1.75 -12.54 -12.02
N THR A 119 -1.77 -11.49 -12.84
CA THR A 119 -0.90 -11.39 -14.01
C THR A 119 0.54 -11.20 -13.53
N PHE A 120 1.44 -12.13 -13.91
CA PHE A 120 2.84 -12.19 -13.46
C PHE A 120 3.05 -12.42 -11.95
N LEU A 121 1.99 -12.78 -11.23
CA LEU A 121 1.97 -13.08 -9.80
C LEU A 121 1.44 -14.50 -9.55
N PRO A 122 1.52 -15.04 -8.31
CA PRO A 122 0.92 -16.34 -7.99
C PRO A 122 -0.55 -16.42 -8.38
N ALA A 123 -0.95 -17.55 -8.94
CA ALA A 123 -2.34 -17.81 -9.33
C ALA A 123 -3.20 -18.11 -8.08
N ILE A 124 -3.79 -17.06 -7.51
CA ILE A 124 -4.77 -17.13 -6.42
C ILE A 124 -6.19 -16.83 -6.94
N ASP A 125 -7.16 -16.69 -6.03
CA ASP A 125 -8.56 -16.44 -6.41
C ASP A 125 -8.73 -15.13 -7.16
N CYS A 126 -9.80 -15.03 -7.95
CA CYS A 126 -10.07 -13.86 -8.78
C CYS A 126 -10.29 -12.60 -7.91
N PRO A 127 -9.44 -11.55 -8.03
CA PRO A 127 -9.58 -10.36 -7.20
C PRO A 127 -10.89 -9.61 -7.49
N PHE A 128 -11.35 -9.62 -8.75
CA PHE A 128 -12.59 -8.97 -9.19
C PHE A 128 -13.84 -9.59 -8.54
N ARG A 129 -13.91 -10.93 -8.46
CA ARG A 129 -15.04 -11.59 -7.79
C ARG A 129 -14.96 -11.44 -6.28
N LYS A 130 -13.75 -11.54 -5.72
CA LYS A 130 -13.55 -11.39 -4.28
C LYS A 130 -13.93 -9.98 -3.80
N ILE A 131 -13.61 -8.93 -4.56
CA ILE A 131 -14.00 -7.57 -4.17
C ILE A 131 -15.52 -7.37 -4.19
N ASP A 132 -16.23 -7.93 -5.16
CA ASP A 132 -17.70 -7.85 -5.17
C ASP A 132 -18.31 -8.51 -3.91
N GLU A 133 -17.84 -9.71 -3.56
CA GLU A 133 -18.29 -10.45 -2.37
C GLU A 133 -18.10 -9.64 -1.07
N ILE A 134 -16.92 -9.05 -0.85
CA ILE A 134 -16.65 -8.31 0.39
C ILE A 134 -17.27 -6.91 0.41
N LEU A 135 -17.52 -6.31 -0.76
CA LEU A 135 -18.16 -4.99 -0.83
C LEU A 135 -19.61 -5.02 -0.36
N GLU A 136 -20.33 -6.14 -0.56
CA GLU A 136 -21.70 -6.30 -0.05
C GLU A 136 -21.75 -6.05 1.46
N GLU A 137 -20.86 -6.68 2.24
CA GLU A 137 -20.78 -6.47 3.70
C GLU A 137 -20.24 -5.08 4.07
N ILE A 138 -19.20 -4.60 3.37
CA ILE A 138 -18.54 -3.34 3.71
C ILE A 138 -19.49 -2.14 3.53
N MET A 139 -20.24 -2.12 2.43
CA MET A 139 -21.11 -0.99 2.06
C MET A 139 -22.31 -0.84 2.99
N GLU A 140 -22.74 -1.91 3.67
CA GLU A 140 -23.76 -1.82 4.73
C GLU A 140 -23.27 -1.00 5.94
N ARG A 141 -21.95 -0.94 6.13
CA ARG A 141 -21.32 -0.36 7.32
C ARG A 141 -20.74 1.03 7.06
N THR A 142 -20.10 1.24 5.92
CA THR A 142 -19.47 2.53 5.60
C THR A 142 -19.40 2.82 4.09
N PRO A 143 -19.64 4.07 3.67
CA PRO A 143 -19.40 4.50 2.30
C PRO A 143 -17.91 4.82 2.01
N TYR A 144 -17.04 4.79 3.03
CA TYR A 144 -15.64 5.15 2.91
C TYR A 144 -14.78 3.89 2.71
N ILE A 145 -14.39 3.60 1.47
CA ILE A 145 -13.75 2.33 1.10
C ILE A 145 -12.47 2.60 0.34
N PHE A 146 -11.34 2.25 0.94
CA PHE A 146 -10.01 2.37 0.35
C PHE A 146 -9.50 0.99 -0.06
N VAL A 147 -9.08 0.85 -1.32
CA VAL A 147 -8.55 -0.40 -1.87
C VAL A 147 -7.08 -0.21 -2.24
N ASP A 148 -6.21 -0.99 -1.60
CA ASP A 148 -4.84 -1.24 -2.06
C ASP A 148 -4.85 -2.48 -2.97
N PHE A 149 -4.50 -2.29 -4.25
CA PHE A 149 -4.44 -3.37 -5.24
C PHE A 149 -2.99 -3.67 -5.64
N HIS A 150 -2.43 -4.67 -4.97
CA HIS A 150 -1.06 -5.10 -5.10
C HIS A 150 -0.87 -5.98 -6.34
N ALA A 151 -0.36 -5.43 -7.44
CA ALA A 151 -0.35 -6.12 -8.73
C ALA A 151 0.82 -5.69 -9.63
N GLU A 152 1.19 -6.52 -10.60
CA GLU A 152 2.26 -6.19 -11.56
C GLU A 152 1.70 -5.52 -12.83
N ALA A 153 0.73 -6.16 -13.49
CA ALA A 153 0.27 -5.71 -14.80
C ALA A 153 -0.58 -4.43 -14.72
N THR A 154 -0.14 -3.38 -15.42
CA THR A 154 -0.87 -2.11 -15.53
C THR A 154 -2.29 -2.28 -16.08
N SER A 155 -2.50 -3.23 -17.00
CA SER A 155 -3.83 -3.56 -17.52
C SER A 155 -4.77 -4.10 -16.45
N GLU A 156 -4.29 -4.98 -15.57
CA GLU A 156 -5.08 -5.54 -14.47
C GLU A 156 -5.42 -4.44 -13.45
N LYS A 157 -4.47 -3.54 -13.16
CA LYS A 157 -4.69 -2.40 -12.26
C LYS A 157 -5.71 -1.41 -12.80
N GLN A 158 -5.59 -1.01 -14.07
CA GLN A 158 -6.56 -0.11 -14.69
C GLN A 158 -7.94 -0.78 -14.74
N ALA A 159 -8.01 -2.06 -15.10
CA ALA A 159 -9.25 -2.80 -15.09
C ALA A 159 -9.90 -2.80 -13.70
N MET A 160 -9.15 -3.01 -12.62
CA MET A 160 -9.68 -2.92 -11.26
C MET A 160 -10.18 -1.52 -10.90
N GLY A 161 -9.43 -0.47 -11.26
CA GLY A 161 -9.86 0.92 -11.07
C GLY A 161 -11.19 1.20 -11.74
N TRP A 162 -11.31 0.88 -13.03
CA TRP A 162 -12.56 1.04 -13.79
C TRP A 162 -13.69 0.14 -13.29
N TYR A 163 -13.37 -1.06 -12.82
CA TYR A 163 -14.36 -2.00 -12.30
C TYR A 163 -15.01 -1.47 -11.02
N LEU A 164 -14.27 -0.72 -10.20
CA LEU A 164 -14.72 -0.21 -8.90
C LEU A 164 -15.14 1.26 -8.92
N ASP A 165 -15.11 1.93 -10.08
CA ASP A 165 -15.48 3.34 -10.18
C ASP A 165 -16.91 3.58 -9.65
N GLY A 166 -17.07 4.62 -8.84
CA GLY A 166 -18.31 4.97 -8.16
C GLY A 166 -18.71 4.05 -7.00
N ARG A 167 -18.03 2.92 -6.80
CA ARG A 167 -18.32 1.95 -5.72
C ARG A 167 -17.42 2.11 -4.51
N VAL A 168 -16.23 2.67 -4.70
CA VAL A 168 -15.22 2.84 -3.64
C VAL A 168 -14.64 4.26 -3.65
N THR A 169 -14.09 4.68 -2.51
CA THR A 169 -13.42 5.98 -2.38
C THR A 169 -12.18 6.05 -3.25
N ALA A 170 -11.35 5.00 -3.21
CA ALA A 170 -10.09 4.97 -3.93
C ALA A 170 -9.65 3.54 -4.27
N VAL A 171 -9.00 3.40 -5.43
CA VAL A 171 -8.21 2.23 -5.82
C VAL A 171 -6.80 2.69 -6.11
N VAL A 172 -5.85 2.34 -5.26
CA VAL A 172 -4.43 2.65 -5.47
C VAL A 172 -3.68 1.36 -5.75
N GLY A 173 -2.78 1.37 -6.73
CA GLY A 173 -1.90 0.22 -6.94
C GLY A 173 -0.61 0.31 -6.12
N THR A 174 -0.06 -0.85 -5.79
CA THR A 174 1.28 -1.07 -5.19
C THR A 174 1.98 -2.21 -5.93
N HIS A 175 3.16 -2.66 -5.45
CA HIS A 175 4.01 -3.77 -5.96
C HIS A 175 5.18 -3.35 -6.86
N THR A 176 4.97 -2.51 -7.87
CA THR A 176 6.00 -2.31 -8.92
C THR A 176 7.15 -1.41 -8.46
N HIS A 177 7.01 -0.79 -7.28
CA HIS A 177 7.99 0.07 -6.62
C HIS A 177 8.33 1.37 -7.38
N VAL A 178 7.63 1.68 -8.48
CA VAL A 178 7.84 2.92 -9.24
C VAL A 178 6.53 3.71 -9.28
N GLN A 179 6.55 4.92 -8.72
CA GLN A 179 5.37 5.77 -8.72
C GLN A 179 5.00 6.19 -10.14
N THR A 180 3.75 5.93 -10.51
CA THR A 180 3.17 6.39 -11.78
C THR A 180 2.66 7.83 -11.66
N ALA A 181 2.50 8.52 -12.79
CA ALA A 181 2.01 9.91 -12.86
C ALA A 181 0.61 10.01 -13.49
N ASP A 182 -0.21 8.98 -13.30
CA ASP A 182 -1.56 8.85 -13.85
C ASP A 182 -2.67 9.05 -12.79
N GLU A 183 -2.33 9.69 -11.67
CA GLU A 183 -3.29 9.95 -10.60
C GLU A 183 -4.46 10.78 -11.11
N ARG A 184 -5.67 10.30 -10.86
CA ARG A 184 -6.89 10.95 -11.35
C ARG A 184 -8.10 10.58 -10.51
N ILE A 185 -9.16 11.37 -10.66
CA ILE A 185 -10.51 10.95 -10.28
C ILE A 185 -11.14 10.34 -11.53
N LEU A 186 -11.69 9.13 -11.40
CA LEU A 186 -12.44 8.46 -12.45
C LEU A 186 -13.84 9.10 -12.59
N PRO A 187 -14.55 8.90 -13.73
CA PRO A 187 -15.81 9.58 -14.01
C PRO A 187 -16.87 9.53 -12.91
N ASP A 188 -16.98 8.40 -12.21
CA ASP A 188 -17.97 8.19 -11.14
C ASP A 188 -17.41 8.49 -9.73
N GLY A 189 -16.22 9.10 -9.65
CA GLY A 189 -15.72 9.73 -8.43
C GLY A 189 -14.70 8.92 -7.62
N THR A 190 -14.27 7.76 -8.11
CA THR A 190 -13.21 6.99 -7.43
C THR A 190 -11.83 7.59 -7.71
N ALA A 191 -11.02 7.80 -6.68
CA ALA A 191 -9.61 8.16 -6.86
C ALA A 191 -8.81 6.96 -7.36
N TYR A 192 -7.93 7.18 -8.33
CA TYR A 192 -7.14 6.14 -8.96
C TYR A 192 -5.70 6.56 -9.18
N ILE A 193 -4.76 5.61 -9.01
CA ILE A 193 -3.37 5.68 -9.46
C ILE A 193 -2.87 4.25 -9.76
N THR A 194 -2.13 4.05 -10.85
CA THR A 194 -1.63 2.72 -11.22
C THR A 194 -0.60 2.19 -10.22
N ASP A 195 0.30 3.01 -9.71
CA ASP A 195 1.23 2.61 -8.65
C ASP A 195 1.65 3.81 -7.82
N VAL A 196 1.59 3.65 -6.51
CA VAL A 196 2.00 4.67 -5.54
C VAL A 196 3.52 4.79 -5.48
N GLY A 197 4.28 3.74 -5.81
CA GLY A 197 5.74 3.64 -5.67
C GLY A 197 6.17 3.09 -4.31
N MET A 198 7.48 2.99 -4.09
CA MET A 198 8.04 2.47 -2.84
C MET A 198 8.54 3.56 -1.89
N THR A 199 8.55 3.27 -0.59
CA THR A 199 9.26 4.04 0.43
C THR A 199 10.47 3.25 0.88
N GLY A 200 11.68 3.68 0.51
CA GLY A 200 12.87 2.84 0.63
C GLY A 200 14.12 3.43 -0.03
N PRO A 201 15.11 2.59 -0.38
CA PRO A 201 16.32 3.06 -1.05
C PRO A 201 16.02 3.76 -2.38
N TYR A 202 16.66 4.89 -2.64
CA TYR A 202 16.48 5.66 -3.87
C TYR A 202 17.41 5.18 -5.01
N ASP A 203 18.63 4.79 -4.66
CA ASP A 203 19.69 4.49 -5.63
C ASP A 203 19.88 2.99 -5.92
N GLY A 204 18.91 2.16 -5.53
CA GLY A 204 18.87 0.73 -5.84
C GLY A 204 18.01 0.41 -7.07
N ILE A 205 17.98 -0.85 -7.49
CA ILE A 205 16.96 -1.35 -8.43
C ILE A 205 15.81 -1.91 -7.61
N LEU A 206 14.73 -1.12 -7.49
CA LEU A 206 13.53 -1.45 -6.72
C LEU A 206 13.82 -1.80 -5.25
N GLY A 207 14.83 -1.14 -4.67
CA GLY A 207 15.26 -1.33 -3.27
C GLY A 207 16.41 -2.32 -3.07
N VAL A 208 16.96 -2.87 -4.16
CA VAL A 208 18.02 -3.90 -4.15
C VAL A 208 19.32 -3.38 -4.74
N GLU A 209 20.46 -3.89 -4.27
CA GLU A 209 21.77 -3.52 -4.78
C GLU A 209 21.88 -3.67 -6.30
N LYS A 210 22.32 -2.59 -6.96
CA LYS A 210 22.31 -2.44 -8.42
C LYS A 210 23.11 -3.55 -9.08
N GLU A 211 24.33 -3.77 -8.61
CA GLU A 211 25.27 -4.71 -9.17
C GLU A 211 24.73 -6.14 -9.07
N VAL A 212 24.07 -6.49 -7.97
CA VAL A 212 23.43 -7.80 -7.77
C VAL A 212 22.36 -8.05 -8.83
N ILE A 213 21.48 -7.07 -9.06
CA ILE A 213 20.39 -7.20 -10.03
C ILE A 213 20.92 -7.18 -11.47
N ILE A 214 21.87 -6.31 -11.79
CA ILE A 214 22.51 -6.25 -13.11
C ILE A 214 23.21 -7.58 -13.43
N GLN A 215 23.97 -8.14 -12.49
CA GLN A 215 24.64 -9.43 -12.68
C GLN A 215 23.64 -10.56 -12.88
N ARG A 216 22.53 -10.57 -12.15
CA ARG A 216 21.45 -11.56 -12.37
C ARG A 216 20.91 -11.49 -13.80
N PHE A 217 20.66 -10.29 -14.34
CA PHE A 217 20.19 -10.16 -15.72
C PHE A 217 21.25 -10.55 -16.76
N LEU A 218 22.52 -10.21 -16.53
CA LEU A 218 23.61 -10.55 -17.45
C LEU A 218 23.93 -12.05 -17.47
N THR A 219 23.86 -12.72 -16.32
CA THR A 219 24.37 -14.09 -16.16
C THR A 219 23.25 -15.13 -16.03
N SER A 220 22.01 -14.70 -15.77
CA SER A 220 20.89 -15.57 -15.37
C SER A 220 21.15 -16.42 -14.12
N LEU A 221 22.24 -16.16 -13.38
CA LEU A 221 22.56 -16.88 -12.15
C LEU A 221 21.76 -16.33 -10.95
N PRO A 222 21.45 -17.17 -9.95
CA PRO A 222 20.84 -16.71 -8.71
C PRO A 222 21.73 -15.68 -8.01
N ALA A 223 21.11 -14.63 -7.48
CA ALA A 223 21.78 -13.60 -6.71
C ALA A 223 21.06 -13.42 -5.37
N ARG A 224 21.82 -13.06 -4.32
CA ARG A 224 21.24 -12.78 -3.00
C ARG A 224 20.59 -11.41 -3.02
N PHE A 225 19.36 -11.33 -2.55
CA PHE A 225 18.64 -10.07 -2.44
C PHE A 225 19.19 -9.29 -1.25
N GLU A 226 19.84 -8.16 -1.52
CA GLU A 226 20.46 -7.29 -0.52
C GLU A 226 19.86 -5.89 -0.65
N VAL A 227 19.33 -5.36 0.46
CA VAL A 227 18.67 -4.05 0.48
C VAL A 227 19.71 -2.94 0.36
N THR A 228 19.54 -2.08 -0.65
CA THR A 228 20.46 -0.96 -0.90
C THR A 228 20.55 0.00 0.27
N GLN A 229 21.77 0.47 0.55
CA GLN A 229 22.01 1.58 1.49
C GLN A 229 22.29 2.89 0.72
N GLY A 230 22.12 4.03 1.38
CA GLY A 230 22.42 5.35 0.80
C GLY A 230 21.21 6.27 0.82
N ARG A 231 20.99 7.03 -0.27
CA ARG A 231 19.85 7.94 -0.40
C ARG A 231 18.54 7.18 -0.31
N GLU A 232 17.54 7.80 0.27
CA GLU A 232 16.23 7.21 0.55
C GLU A 232 15.13 8.03 -0.15
N GLN A 233 13.98 7.40 -0.38
CA GLN A 233 12.79 8.04 -0.93
C GLN A 233 11.53 7.63 -0.17
N LEU A 234 10.54 8.51 -0.16
CA LEU A 234 9.18 8.21 0.28
C LEU A 234 8.21 8.53 -0.84
N ASN A 235 7.36 7.56 -1.13
CA ASN A 235 6.28 7.69 -2.08
C ASN A 235 4.93 7.48 -1.39
N GLY A 236 3.97 8.34 -1.71
CA GLY A 236 2.63 8.26 -1.17
C GLY A 236 1.60 9.01 -2.00
N VAL A 237 0.36 8.99 -1.55
CA VAL A 237 -0.72 9.81 -2.11
C VAL A 237 -1.56 10.40 -0.97
N ILE A 238 -2.08 11.60 -1.22
CA ILE A 238 -3.08 12.25 -0.36
C ILE A 238 -4.38 12.36 -1.14
N ILE A 239 -5.48 11.90 -0.53
CA ILE A 239 -6.80 11.83 -1.15
C ILE A 239 -7.78 12.59 -0.28
N ASP A 240 -8.46 13.58 -0.88
CA ASP A 240 -9.57 14.27 -0.25
C ASP A 240 -10.89 13.61 -0.62
N VAL A 241 -11.72 13.39 0.39
CA VAL A 241 -12.95 12.60 0.27
C VAL A 241 -14.15 13.45 0.65
N ASP A 242 -15.20 13.40 -0.19
CA ASP A 242 -16.49 14.03 0.09
C ASP A 242 -17.21 13.28 1.22
N PRO A 243 -17.46 13.93 2.37
CA PRO A 243 -18.18 13.29 3.48
C PRO A 243 -19.65 12.97 3.18
N LYS A 244 -20.24 13.52 2.10
CA LYS A 244 -21.63 13.23 1.73
C LYS A 244 -21.77 11.97 0.90
N THR A 245 -20.80 11.70 0.02
CA THR A 245 -20.88 10.59 -0.95
C THR A 245 -19.93 9.45 -0.63
N GLY A 246 -18.88 9.69 0.15
CA GLY A 246 -17.80 8.71 0.33
C GLY A 246 -16.79 8.66 -0.82
N LEU A 247 -17.01 9.43 -1.89
CA LEU A 247 -16.19 9.46 -3.10
C LEU A 247 -15.08 10.51 -3.01
N ALA A 248 -14.06 10.39 -3.85
CA ALA A 248 -12.91 11.28 -3.84
C ALA A 248 -13.18 12.59 -4.60
N LYS A 249 -12.60 13.69 -4.08
CA LYS A 249 -12.57 15.02 -4.73
C LYS A 249 -11.26 15.30 -5.43
N SER A 250 -10.17 14.79 -4.88
CA SER A 250 -8.84 14.95 -5.45
C SER A 250 -7.91 13.86 -4.94
N ILE A 251 -6.91 13.56 -5.75
CA ILE A 251 -5.75 12.75 -5.42
C ILE A 251 -4.50 13.54 -5.80
N GLN A 252 -3.48 13.53 -4.95
CA GLN A 252 -2.19 14.16 -5.23
C GLN A 252 -1.07 13.21 -4.81
N ARG A 253 -0.06 13.06 -5.64
CA ARG A 253 1.14 12.29 -5.32
C ARG A 253 2.02 13.02 -4.32
N ILE A 254 2.71 12.24 -3.50
CA ILE A 254 3.78 12.65 -2.61
C ILE A 254 5.03 11.90 -3.07
N LEU A 255 6.09 12.64 -3.31
CA LEU A 255 7.44 12.13 -3.56
C LEU A 255 8.41 12.97 -2.75
N ILE A 256 9.20 12.31 -1.91
CA ILE A 256 10.23 12.93 -1.09
C ILE A 256 11.54 12.20 -1.36
N ASN A 257 12.52 12.92 -1.91
CA ASN A 257 13.90 12.48 -2.11
C ASN A 257 14.77 13.72 -2.39
N ASP A 258 16.05 13.54 -2.71
CA ASP A 258 16.96 14.65 -3.00
C ASP A 258 16.52 15.52 -4.20
N ASP A 259 15.84 14.93 -5.19
CA ASP A 259 15.33 15.64 -6.37
C ASP A 259 13.97 16.33 -6.09
N HIS A 260 13.26 15.88 -5.04
CA HIS A 260 11.97 16.39 -4.61
C HIS A 260 12.01 16.65 -3.09
N PRO A 261 12.77 17.66 -2.63
CA PRO A 261 12.93 17.93 -1.21
C PRO A 261 11.60 18.31 -0.55
N PHE A 262 11.38 17.81 0.66
CA PHE A 262 10.17 18.13 1.43
C PHE A 262 10.31 19.50 2.11
N PHE A 263 9.54 20.48 1.64
CA PHE A 263 9.47 21.80 2.26
C PHE A 263 8.32 21.87 3.26
N HIS A 264 8.63 22.26 4.50
CA HIS A 264 7.63 22.63 5.48
C HIS A 264 7.04 24.00 5.12
N LEU A 265 5.74 24.04 4.84
CA LEU A 265 4.95 25.28 4.89
C LEU A 265 4.47 25.53 6.32
#